data_AF-U3D1L4-F1
#
_entry.id   AF-U3D1L4-F1
#
_cell.length_a   1.000
_cell.length_b   1.000
_cell.length_c   1.000
_cell.angle_alpha   90.00
_cell.angle_beta   90.00
_cell.angle_gamma   90.00
#
_symmetry.space_group_name_H-M   'P 1'
#
loop_
_entity.id
_entity.type
_entity.pdbx_description
1 polymer ?
#
loop_
_entity_poly.entity_id
_entity_poly.type
_entity_poly.pdbx_seq_one_letter_code
_entity_poly.pdbx_strand_id
1 'polypeptide(L)'
;MGSQEVLGQAARLASSGLLLQVLFRLITFVLNAFILRFLSKEIVGVVNVRLTLLYSTTLFLAREAFRRACLSGSTQRDWSQTLNLLWLTAPLGVLWSLFLGLVWLQLLEVPDPNVAPHYAAGVVLFGLSAVVELLGEPFWFLAQAHMFVKLKVIAESLSVVLKSVLTVFLVLWLPHWGLYIFSLAQLFYTTVLVLCYVIYFTKLLGSPESTKLQTLPVSRITDLLPNITRNGAIINWKEAKLTWSFFKQSFLKQILTEGERYVMTFFNVLSFGDQGVYDIVNNLGSLVARLLFQPIEESFYVFFAKVLEREKDATLQKQEDVAVAAAVLESLLKLALLSGLTITVFGFAYSQLALDIYGGTMLSSGSGPVLLRSYCLYVLLLAINGVTECFTFAAMSKEEVDRYNFVMLALSSSFLVLSYLLTRWCGSVGFILANCFNMGIRITQSLCFIHHYYRRSPHRPLAGLCLSPVLLGAFALSGGVTAVSEVFLCCEQGWPARLGHIALGAFCLGATLGTAFLTETKLVHFLRTQLGVPRRTDKTT
;
A
#
# COMPACT_ATOMS: atom_id res chain seq x y z
N MET A 1 11.74 27.33 17.67
CA MET A 1 12.22 26.82 16.36
C MET A 1 11.37 27.45 15.27
N GLY A 2 11.99 28.09 14.28
CA GLY A 2 11.26 28.75 13.20
C GLY A 2 10.67 27.73 12.22
N SER A 3 9.49 28.01 11.67
CA SER A 3 8.75 27.13 10.74
C SER A 3 9.58 26.72 9.50
N GLN A 4 10.54 27.55 9.07
CA GLN A 4 11.47 27.22 7.98
C GLN A 4 12.59 26.24 8.38
N GLU A 5 13.10 26.29 9.62
CA GLU A 5 14.07 25.30 10.13
C GLU A 5 13.41 23.92 10.33
N VAL A 6 12.17 23.91 10.81
CA VAL A 6 11.36 22.68 10.93
C VAL A 6 11.14 22.04 9.55
N LEU A 7 10.85 22.86 8.52
CA LEU A 7 10.66 22.39 7.16
C LEU A 7 11.97 21.85 6.54
N GLY A 8 13.10 22.56 6.75
CA GLY A 8 14.42 22.15 6.26
C GLY A 8 14.95 20.87 6.93
N GLN A 9 14.76 20.73 8.24
CA GLN A 9 15.05 19.48 8.96
C GLN A 9 14.09 18.37 8.53
N ALA A 10 12.78 18.63 8.40
CA ALA A 10 11.81 17.63 7.94
C ALA A 10 12.16 17.10 6.54
N ALA A 11 12.58 17.97 5.61
CA ALA A 11 12.97 17.56 4.26
C ALA A 11 14.26 16.72 4.22
N ARG A 12 15.30 17.09 4.98
CA ARG A 12 16.55 16.31 5.08
C ARG A 12 16.37 14.99 5.84
N LEU A 13 15.53 14.99 6.88
CA LEU A 13 15.16 13.78 7.62
C LEU A 13 14.32 12.85 6.74
N ALA A 14 13.38 13.39 5.96
CA ALA A 14 12.58 12.64 5.00
C ALA A 14 13.47 11.99 3.94
N SER A 15 14.43 12.70 3.34
CA SER A 15 15.29 12.10 2.29
C SER A 15 16.20 10.97 2.81
N SER A 16 16.83 11.14 3.98
CA SER A 16 17.63 10.06 4.60
C SER A 16 16.77 8.87 5.06
N GLY A 17 15.56 9.14 5.56
CA GLY A 17 14.62 8.10 6.00
C GLY A 17 14.04 7.33 4.82
N LEU A 18 13.77 8.02 3.71
CA LEU A 18 13.26 7.44 2.46
C LEU A 18 14.27 6.45 1.86
N LEU A 19 15.55 6.81 1.74
CA LEU A 19 16.57 5.92 1.20
C LEU A 19 16.72 4.66 2.06
N LEU A 20 16.75 4.83 3.38
CA LEU A 20 16.85 3.73 4.33
C LEU A 20 15.60 2.82 4.26
N GLN A 21 14.41 3.40 4.12
CA GLN A 21 13.16 2.66 3.97
C GLN A 21 13.14 1.84 2.67
N VAL A 22 13.63 2.39 1.56
CA VAL A 22 13.75 1.67 0.28
C VAL A 22 14.71 0.49 0.43
N LEU A 23 15.88 0.69 1.04
CA LEU A 23 16.85 -0.38 1.28
C LEU A 23 16.23 -1.52 2.10
N PHE A 24 15.54 -1.21 3.20
CA PHE A 24 14.90 -2.23 4.02
C PHE A 24 13.76 -2.94 3.30
N ARG A 25 12.97 -2.25 2.47
CA ARG A 25 11.95 -2.87 1.62
C ARG A 25 12.56 -3.84 0.60
N LEU A 26 13.74 -3.52 0.05
CA LEU A 26 14.44 -4.43 -0.86
C LEU A 26 14.94 -5.68 -0.14
N ILE A 27 15.53 -5.51 1.06
CA ILE A 27 15.98 -6.64 1.88
C ILE A 27 14.81 -7.57 2.22
N THR A 28 13.69 -7.01 2.69
CA THR A 28 12.52 -7.82 3.06
C THR A 28 11.86 -8.45 1.83
N PHE A 29 11.85 -7.78 0.68
CA PHE A 29 11.39 -8.36 -0.58
C PHE A 29 12.19 -9.61 -0.98
N VAL A 30 13.51 -9.56 -0.89
CA VAL A 30 14.41 -10.69 -1.19
C VAL A 30 14.24 -11.82 -0.17
N LEU A 31 14.17 -11.50 1.12
CA LEU A 31 13.96 -12.51 2.16
C LEU A 31 12.61 -13.20 2.01
N ASN A 32 11.54 -12.45 1.71
CA ASN A 32 10.22 -13.02 1.44
C ASN A 32 10.24 -13.92 0.20
N ALA A 33 10.89 -13.49 -0.89
CA ALA A 33 11.06 -14.33 -2.08
C ALA A 33 11.72 -15.67 -1.75
N PHE A 34 12.76 -15.64 -0.92
CA PHE A 34 13.44 -16.85 -0.46
C PHE A 34 12.52 -17.74 0.38
N ILE A 35 11.80 -17.16 1.35
CA ILE A 35 10.86 -17.89 2.22
C ILE A 35 9.82 -18.65 1.38
N LEU A 36 9.25 -18.02 0.34
CA LEU A 36 8.21 -18.62 -0.49
C LEU A 36 8.63 -19.91 -1.19
N ARG A 37 9.93 -20.11 -1.43
CA ARG A 37 10.46 -21.32 -2.09
C ARG A 37 10.38 -22.57 -1.20
N PHE A 38 10.19 -22.39 0.11
CA PHE A 38 10.14 -23.47 1.09
C PHE A 38 8.75 -23.67 1.69
N LEU A 39 7.74 -22.92 1.23
CA LEU A 39 6.38 -22.96 1.78
C LEU A 39 5.37 -23.48 0.78
N SER A 40 4.34 -24.13 1.32
CA SER A 40 3.14 -24.48 0.57
C SER A 40 2.23 -23.26 0.41
N LYS A 41 1.42 -23.25 -0.66
CA LYS A 41 0.51 -22.14 -0.99
C LYS A 41 -0.53 -21.94 0.12
N GLU A 42 -0.93 -23.03 0.76
CA GLU A 42 -1.95 -23.09 1.80
C GLU A 42 -1.47 -22.47 3.11
N ILE A 43 -0.23 -22.77 3.53
CA ILE A 43 0.37 -22.13 4.71
C ILE A 43 0.47 -20.62 4.49
N VAL A 44 0.90 -20.20 3.29
CA VAL A 44 0.97 -18.79 2.93
C VAL A 44 -0.40 -18.11 2.98
N GLY A 45 -1.44 -18.73 2.43
CA GLY A 45 -2.80 -18.16 2.48
C GLY A 45 -3.33 -18.03 3.91
N VAL A 46 -3.15 -19.07 4.73
CA VAL A 46 -3.56 -19.02 6.14
C VAL A 46 -2.82 -17.90 6.89
N VAL A 47 -1.51 -17.76 6.69
CA VAL A 47 -0.70 -16.75 7.41
C VAL A 47 -0.95 -15.34 6.89
N ASN A 48 -0.80 -15.10 5.59
CA ASN A 48 -0.82 -13.76 5.00
C ASN A 48 -2.22 -13.17 4.87
N VAL A 49 -3.24 -14.01 4.65
CA VAL A 49 -4.62 -13.54 4.55
C VAL A 49 -5.30 -13.65 5.90
N ARG A 50 -5.44 -14.86 6.46
CA ARG A 50 -6.33 -15.06 7.62
C ARG A 50 -5.75 -14.60 8.95
N LEU A 51 -4.57 -15.10 9.33
CA LEU A 51 -3.96 -14.77 10.62
C LEU A 51 -3.51 -13.31 10.67
N THR A 52 -2.99 -12.80 9.54
CA THR A 52 -2.65 -11.38 9.42
C THR A 52 -3.90 -10.49 9.48
N LEU A 53 -5.04 -10.91 8.90
CA LEU A 53 -6.31 -10.18 9.03
C LEU A 53 -6.81 -10.15 10.47
N LEU A 54 -6.71 -11.26 11.22
CA LEU A 54 -7.03 -11.29 12.65
C LEU A 54 -6.17 -10.28 13.42
N TYR A 55 -4.86 -10.33 13.21
CA TYR A 55 -3.91 -9.44 13.87
C TYR A 55 -4.15 -7.96 13.52
N SER A 56 -4.30 -7.64 12.23
CA SER A 56 -4.52 -6.25 11.78
C SER A 56 -5.86 -5.70 12.25
N THR A 57 -6.93 -6.52 12.22
CA THR A 57 -8.26 -6.13 12.69
C THR A 57 -8.27 -5.89 14.20
N THR A 58 -7.61 -6.76 14.97
CA THR A 58 -7.47 -6.60 16.43
C THR A 58 -6.79 -5.28 16.77
N LEU A 59 -5.62 -5.00 16.15
CA LEU A 59 -4.91 -3.75 16.35
C LEU A 59 -5.73 -2.54 15.93
N PHE A 60 -6.37 -2.62 14.77
CA PHE A 60 -7.13 -1.51 14.23
C PHE A 60 -8.30 -1.11 15.15
N LEU A 61 -9.09 -2.09 15.59
CA LEU A 61 -10.22 -1.87 16.51
C LEU A 61 -9.76 -1.37 17.89
N ALA A 62 -8.62 -1.86 18.38
CA ALA A 62 -8.12 -1.49 19.70
C ALA A 62 -7.45 -0.11 19.75
N ARG A 63 -6.85 0.36 18.65
CA ARG A 63 -5.85 1.45 18.70
C ARG A 63 -6.11 2.66 17.81
N GLU A 64 -6.64 2.47 16.59
CA GLU A 64 -6.61 3.53 15.58
C GLU A 64 -7.38 4.79 16.01
N ALA A 65 -8.52 4.59 16.67
CA ALA A 65 -9.33 5.66 17.22
C ALA A 65 -8.58 6.50 18.28
N PHE A 66 -7.83 5.81 19.15
CA PHE A 66 -7.06 6.43 20.23
C PHE A 66 -5.91 7.26 19.66
N ARG A 67 -5.15 6.71 18.71
CA ARG A 67 -4.08 7.44 18.00
C ARG A 67 -4.59 8.77 17.45
N ARG A 68 -5.68 8.73 16.70
CA ARG A 68 -6.24 9.93 16.05
C ARG A 68 -6.74 10.95 17.06
N ALA A 69 -7.41 10.50 18.12
CA ALA A 69 -7.93 11.39 19.15
C ALA A 69 -6.82 12.04 19.97
N CYS A 70 -5.88 11.24 20.50
CA CYS A 70 -4.78 11.74 21.32
C CYS A 70 -3.82 12.61 20.51
N LEU A 71 -3.60 12.35 19.21
CA LEU A 71 -2.76 13.23 18.38
C LEU A 71 -3.42 14.58 18.10
N SER A 72 -4.75 14.66 18.17
CA SER A 72 -5.52 15.90 17.99
C SER A 72 -5.62 16.76 19.26
N GLY A 73 -4.96 16.36 20.35
CA GLY A 73 -4.96 17.08 21.61
C GLY A 73 -4.29 18.47 21.54
N SER A 74 -4.70 19.38 22.44
CA SER A 74 -4.15 20.74 22.51
C SER A 74 -2.70 20.76 23.01
N THR A 75 -1.99 21.88 22.77
CA THR A 75 -0.62 22.10 23.25
C THR A 75 -0.52 22.16 24.77
N GLN A 76 -1.59 22.57 25.47
CA GLN A 76 -1.69 22.57 26.94
C GLN A 76 -2.51 21.39 27.48
N ARG A 77 -2.18 20.17 27.05
CA ARG A 77 -2.82 18.94 27.55
C ARG A 77 -2.13 18.39 28.80
N ASP A 78 -2.91 17.69 29.62
CA ASP A 78 -2.37 16.83 30.67
C ASP A 78 -1.93 15.49 30.05
N TRP A 79 -0.62 15.26 30.04
CA TRP A 79 -0.03 14.07 29.46
C TRP A 79 -0.32 12.81 30.27
N SER A 80 -0.47 12.91 31.60
CA SER A 80 -0.79 11.75 32.43
C SER A 80 -2.18 11.20 32.08
N GLN A 81 -3.16 12.09 31.91
CA GLN A 81 -4.52 11.70 31.51
C GLN A 81 -4.60 11.13 30.09
N THR A 82 -3.77 11.65 29.18
CA THR A 82 -3.65 11.16 27.80
C THR A 82 -3.03 9.76 27.78
N LEU A 83 -1.97 9.53 28.56
CA LEU A 83 -1.31 8.23 28.68
C LEU A 83 -2.23 7.19 29.32
N ASN A 84 -2.97 7.55 30.37
CA ASN A 84 -3.99 6.69 30.96
C ASN A 84 -5.06 6.26 29.94
N LEU A 85 -5.49 7.18 29.08
CA LEU A 85 -6.42 6.87 27.99
C LEU A 85 -5.81 5.87 26.99
N LEU A 86 -4.55 6.07 26.60
CA LEU A 86 -3.84 5.18 25.68
C LEU A 86 -3.63 3.77 26.26
N TRP A 87 -3.43 3.64 27.57
CA TRP A 87 -3.33 2.32 28.20
C TRP A 87 -4.61 1.49 28.13
N LEU A 88 -5.77 2.09 27.84
CA LEU A 88 -7.01 1.34 27.57
C LEU A 88 -6.94 0.53 26.27
N THR A 89 -5.99 0.83 25.38
CA THR A 89 -5.80 0.05 24.15
C THR A 89 -5.36 -1.39 24.44
N ALA A 90 -4.59 -1.64 25.50
CA ALA A 90 -4.14 -2.97 25.88
C ALA A 90 -5.28 -3.91 26.36
N PRO A 91 -6.10 -3.56 27.37
CA PRO A 91 -7.22 -4.41 27.78
C PRO A 91 -8.28 -4.53 26.67
N LEU A 92 -8.49 -3.49 25.87
CA LEU A 92 -9.36 -3.57 24.70
C LEU A 92 -8.79 -4.51 23.63
N GLY A 93 -7.47 -4.53 23.46
CA GLY A 93 -6.75 -5.50 22.63
C GLY A 93 -6.93 -6.93 23.08
N VAL A 94 -6.87 -7.19 24.39
CA VAL A 94 -7.17 -8.51 24.96
C VAL A 94 -8.62 -8.91 24.66
N LEU A 95 -9.58 -8.01 24.88
CA LEU A 95 -10.99 -8.25 24.58
C LEU A 95 -11.20 -8.61 23.11
N TRP A 96 -10.67 -7.80 22.18
CA TRP A 96 -10.81 -8.05 20.74
C TRP A 96 -10.06 -9.29 20.29
N SER A 97 -8.86 -9.54 20.82
CA SER A 97 -8.08 -10.74 20.50
C SER A 97 -8.81 -12.01 20.93
N LEU A 98 -9.46 -12.01 22.10
CA LEU A 98 -10.26 -13.15 22.56
C LEU A 98 -11.52 -13.30 21.71
N PHE A 99 -12.28 -12.22 21.51
CA PHE A 99 -13.51 -12.25 20.71
C PHE A 99 -13.26 -12.71 19.27
N LEU A 100 -12.33 -12.06 18.56
CA LEU A 100 -11.99 -12.42 17.18
C LEU A 100 -11.28 -13.77 17.11
N GLY A 101 -10.46 -14.12 18.09
CA GLY A 101 -9.86 -15.46 18.19
C GLY A 101 -10.91 -16.55 18.26
N LEU A 102 -11.98 -16.37 19.06
CA LEU A 102 -13.11 -17.31 19.11
C LEU A 102 -13.82 -17.41 17.76
N VAL A 103 -14.05 -16.29 17.08
CA VAL A 103 -14.61 -16.30 15.72
C VAL A 103 -13.73 -17.11 14.76
N TRP A 104 -12.41 -16.92 14.79
CA TRP A 104 -11.46 -17.64 13.92
C TRP A 104 -11.35 -19.13 14.21
N LEU A 105 -11.62 -19.56 15.45
CA LEU A 105 -11.54 -20.95 15.87
C LEU A 105 -12.86 -21.70 15.73
N GLN A 106 -13.99 -21.03 15.97
CA GLN A 106 -15.30 -21.69 16.10
C GLN A 106 -16.26 -21.39 14.96
N LEU A 107 -16.17 -20.21 14.33
CA LEU A 107 -17.10 -19.80 13.27
C LEU A 107 -16.52 -20.00 11.87
N LEU A 108 -15.20 -19.78 11.71
CA LEU A 108 -14.53 -19.91 10.43
C LEU A 108 -14.10 -21.36 10.16
N GLU A 109 -14.02 -21.70 8.88
CA GLU A 109 -13.51 -23.01 8.42
C GLU A 109 -12.08 -23.24 8.91
N VAL A 110 -11.84 -24.36 9.58
CA VAL A 110 -10.52 -24.71 10.12
C VAL A 110 -9.70 -25.43 9.03
N PRO A 111 -8.46 -25.00 8.74
CA PRO A 111 -7.60 -25.69 7.77
C PRO A 111 -7.35 -27.15 8.16
N ASP A 112 -7.20 -28.02 7.14
CA ASP A 112 -6.82 -29.42 7.36
C ASP A 112 -5.48 -29.50 8.12
N PRO A 113 -5.42 -30.19 9.28
CA PRO A 113 -4.19 -30.36 10.06
C PRO A 113 -3.01 -30.95 9.27
N ASN A 114 -3.27 -31.74 8.23
CA ASN A 114 -2.22 -32.32 7.38
C ASN A 114 -1.53 -31.27 6.50
N VAL A 115 -2.23 -30.19 6.18
CA VAL A 115 -1.79 -29.13 5.28
C VAL A 115 -1.25 -27.93 6.06
N ALA A 116 -1.91 -27.56 7.15
CA ALA A 116 -1.54 -26.44 8.00
C ALA A 116 -1.63 -26.85 9.49
N PRO A 117 -0.62 -27.57 10.01
CA PRO A 117 -0.66 -28.06 11.37
C PRO A 117 -0.63 -26.91 12.38
N HIS A 118 -1.24 -27.14 13.54
CA HIS A 118 -1.26 -26.22 14.69
C HIS A 118 -1.96 -24.87 14.44
N TYR A 119 -3.01 -24.84 13.62
CA TYR A 119 -3.81 -23.63 13.35
C TYR A 119 -4.31 -22.93 14.62
N ALA A 120 -4.84 -23.68 15.59
CA ALA A 120 -5.37 -23.09 16.82
C ALA A 120 -4.30 -22.34 17.63
N ALA A 121 -3.09 -22.90 17.71
CA ALA A 121 -1.97 -22.23 18.34
C ALA A 121 -1.56 -20.97 17.57
N GLY A 122 -1.62 -21.00 16.23
CA GLY A 122 -1.36 -19.82 15.39
C GLY A 122 -2.35 -18.69 15.65
N VAL A 123 -3.65 -18.98 15.77
CA VAL A 123 -4.67 -17.98 16.12
C VAL A 123 -4.37 -17.31 17.46
N VAL A 124 -4.07 -18.11 18.49
CA VAL A 124 -3.76 -17.60 19.83
C VAL A 124 -2.48 -16.76 19.82
N LEU A 125 -1.42 -17.21 19.15
CA LEU A 125 -0.14 -16.49 19.10
C LEU A 125 -0.21 -15.21 18.27
N PHE A 126 -0.97 -15.17 17.17
CA PHE A 126 -1.21 -13.92 16.43
C PHE A 126 -2.04 -12.92 17.24
N GLY A 127 -3.04 -13.41 17.98
CA GLY A 127 -3.80 -12.60 18.93
C GLY A 127 -2.90 -12.03 20.05
N LEU A 128 -2.07 -12.88 20.65
CA LEU A 128 -1.07 -12.47 21.64
C LEU A 128 -0.10 -11.44 21.07
N SER A 129 0.36 -11.61 19.84
CA SER A 129 1.25 -10.66 19.17
C SER A 129 0.59 -9.28 19.04
N ALA A 130 -0.70 -9.21 18.72
CA ALA A 130 -1.44 -7.96 18.69
C ALA A 130 -1.46 -7.29 20.08
N VAL A 131 -1.73 -8.06 21.14
CA VAL A 131 -1.71 -7.55 22.52
C VAL A 131 -0.33 -7.04 22.91
N VAL A 132 0.74 -7.78 22.59
CA VAL A 132 2.13 -7.37 22.87
C VAL A 132 2.44 -6.04 22.19
N GLU A 133 2.09 -5.86 20.92
CA GLU A 133 2.31 -4.58 20.23
C GLU A 133 1.54 -3.42 20.88
N LEU A 134 0.32 -3.66 21.36
CA LEU A 134 -0.48 -2.63 22.04
C LEU A 134 0.15 -2.16 23.36
N LEU A 135 0.98 -2.99 24.03
CA LEU A 135 1.77 -2.55 25.18
C LEU A 135 2.80 -1.46 24.81
N GLY A 136 3.22 -1.42 23.55
CA GLY A 136 4.12 -0.39 23.03
C GLY A 136 3.43 0.93 22.66
N GLU A 137 2.10 1.00 22.78
CA GLU A 137 1.34 2.12 22.21
C GLU A 137 1.64 3.49 22.82
N PRO A 138 1.76 3.64 24.15
CA PRO A 138 2.15 4.92 24.75
C PRO A 138 3.51 5.43 24.26
N PHE A 139 4.47 4.51 24.03
CA PHE A 139 5.79 4.85 23.52
C PHE A 139 5.75 5.28 22.05
N TRP A 140 4.98 4.54 21.23
CA TRP A 140 4.76 4.92 19.83
C TRP A 140 4.10 6.29 19.73
N PHE A 141 3.09 6.55 20.56
CA PHE A 141 2.39 7.83 20.60
C PHE A 141 3.34 8.98 20.97
N LEU A 142 4.16 8.81 22.02
CA LEU A 142 5.15 9.81 22.41
C LEU A 142 6.16 10.07 21.28
N ALA A 143 6.64 9.00 20.62
CA ALA A 143 7.53 9.11 19.47
C ALA A 143 6.89 9.92 18.33
N GLN A 144 5.61 9.67 18.05
CA GLN A 144 4.87 10.38 17.00
C GLN A 144 4.57 11.84 17.35
N ALA A 145 4.14 12.11 18.58
CA ALA A 145 3.78 13.46 19.02
C ALA A 145 4.97 14.43 19.03
N HIS A 146 6.19 13.92 19.24
CA HIS A 146 7.43 14.69 19.20
C HIS A 146 8.25 14.48 17.91
N MET A 147 7.65 13.89 16.86
CA MET A 147 8.25 13.77 15.54
C MET A 147 9.59 13.01 15.50
N PHE A 148 9.76 11.96 16.33
CA PHE A 148 10.90 11.05 16.29
C PHE A 148 10.83 10.08 15.08
N VAL A 149 10.77 10.63 13.87
CA VAL A 149 10.58 9.88 12.62
C VAL A 149 11.66 8.82 12.42
N LYS A 150 12.93 9.13 12.71
CA LYS A 150 14.05 8.20 12.59
C LYS A 150 13.90 6.96 13.47
N LEU A 151 13.46 7.14 14.72
CA LEU A 151 13.24 6.02 15.64
C LEU A 151 12.19 5.08 15.06
N LYS A 152 11.06 5.62 14.60
CA LYS A 152 9.97 4.82 14.04
C LYS A 152 10.43 4.01 12.83
N VAL A 153 11.10 4.67 11.87
CA VAL A 153 11.61 4.00 10.66
C VAL A 153 12.59 2.88 11.02
N ILE A 154 13.52 3.12 11.94
CA ILE A 154 14.50 2.11 12.36
C ILE A 154 13.84 0.97 13.11
N ALA A 155 12.98 1.26 14.10
CA ALA A 155 12.32 0.25 14.92
C ALA A 155 11.41 -0.66 14.07
N GLU A 156 10.58 -0.07 13.21
CA GLU A 156 9.70 -0.83 12.30
C GLU A 156 10.52 -1.67 11.32
N SER A 157 11.53 -1.10 10.67
CA SER A 157 12.32 -1.82 9.67
C SER A 157 13.17 -2.93 10.26
N LEU A 158 13.85 -2.67 11.39
CA LEU A 158 14.66 -3.65 12.09
C LEU A 158 13.82 -4.85 12.53
N SER A 159 12.62 -4.59 13.08
CA SER A 159 11.71 -5.65 13.52
C SER A 159 11.27 -6.53 12.36
N VAL A 160 10.92 -5.96 11.20
CA VAL A 160 10.53 -6.75 10.01
C VAL A 160 11.70 -7.57 9.46
N VAL A 161 12.91 -7.01 9.41
CA VAL A 161 14.09 -7.75 8.96
C VAL A 161 14.38 -8.92 9.91
N LEU A 162 14.39 -8.67 11.22
CA LEU A 162 14.64 -9.72 12.23
C LEU A 162 13.56 -10.82 12.21
N LYS A 163 12.28 -10.46 12.02
CA LYS A 163 11.20 -11.41 11.77
C LYS A 163 11.49 -12.30 10.56
N SER A 164 11.89 -11.68 9.45
CA SER A 164 12.13 -12.38 8.19
C SER A 164 13.32 -13.33 8.30
N VAL A 165 14.42 -12.88 8.94
CA VAL A 165 15.60 -13.72 9.23
C VAL A 165 15.24 -14.90 10.13
N LEU A 166 14.47 -14.67 11.20
CA LEU A 166 14.01 -15.75 12.08
C LEU A 166 13.11 -16.74 11.32
N THR A 167 12.22 -16.25 10.46
CA THR A 167 11.36 -17.11 9.63
C THR A 167 12.22 -17.99 8.71
N VAL A 168 13.20 -17.41 8.02
CA VAL A 168 14.15 -18.17 7.18
C VAL A 168 14.85 -19.25 7.98
N PHE A 169 15.41 -18.90 9.14
CA PHE A 169 16.11 -19.82 10.02
C PHE A 169 15.22 -21.00 10.45
N LEU A 170 14.01 -20.71 10.93
CA LEU A 170 13.07 -21.72 11.40
C LEU A 170 12.54 -22.61 10.26
N VAL A 171 12.29 -22.05 9.07
CA VAL A 171 11.84 -22.83 7.90
C VAL A 171 12.93 -23.80 7.44
N LEU A 172 14.21 -23.39 7.48
CA LEU A 172 15.31 -24.25 7.06
C LEU A 172 15.63 -25.36 8.08
N TRP A 173 15.52 -25.08 9.38
CA TRP A 173 15.99 -26.00 10.43
C TRP A 173 14.86 -26.80 11.08
N LEU A 174 13.63 -26.27 11.08
CA LEU A 174 12.46 -26.87 11.74
C LEU A 174 11.22 -26.86 10.82
N PRO A 175 11.30 -27.37 9.57
CA PRO A 175 10.21 -27.28 8.60
C PRO A 175 8.90 -27.94 9.06
N HIS A 176 8.98 -28.96 9.92
CA HIS A 176 7.81 -29.68 10.46
C HIS A 176 6.93 -28.85 11.41
N TRP A 177 7.41 -27.70 11.87
CA TRP A 177 6.66 -26.85 12.81
C TRP A 177 5.48 -26.11 12.17
N GLY A 178 5.39 -26.09 10.82
CA GLY A 178 4.27 -25.50 10.09
C GLY A 178 3.94 -24.08 10.55
N LEU A 179 2.71 -23.86 11.05
CA LEU A 179 2.25 -22.53 11.48
C LEU A 179 2.96 -21.97 12.72
N TYR A 180 3.60 -22.81 13.54
CA TYR A 180 4.37 -22.30 14.69
C TYR A 180 5.51 -21.39 14.26
N ILE A 181 6.11 -21.65 13.10
CA ILE A 181 7.23 -20.86 12.56
C ILE A 181 6.80 -19.40 12.39
N PHE A 182 5.69 -19.18 11.68
CA PHE A 182 5.16 -17.85 11.40
C PHE A 182 4.62 -17.16 12.65
N SER A 183 4.02 -17.95 13.53
CA SER A 183 3.43 -17.45 14.78
C SER A 183 4.51 -16.98 15.76
N LEU A 184 5.59 -17.74 15.90
CA LEU A 184 6.74 -17.35 16.73
C LEU A 184 7.47 -16.17 16.12
N ALA A 185 7.65 -16.14 14.79
CA ALA A 185 8.24 -15.01 14.10
C ALA A 185 7.40 -13.73 14.25
N GLN A 186 6.07 -13.83 14.19
CA GLN A 186 5.17 -12.69 14.42
C GLN A 186 5.22 -12.19 15.87
N LEU A 187 5.25 -13.09 16.84
CA LEU A 187 5.41 -12.70 18.23
C LEU A 187 6.75 -12.00 18.45
N PHE A 188 7.84 -12.60 17.95
CA PHE A 188 9.18 -12.02 17.99
C PHE A 188 9.24 -10.63 17.35
N TYR A 189 8.61 -10.43 16.19
CA TYR A 189 8.46 -9.13 15.54
C TYR A 189 7.89 -8.08 16.48
N THR A 190 6.73 -8.36 17.09
CA THR A 190 6.05 -7.41 17.97
C THR A 190 6.84 -7.15 19.25
N THR A 191 7.49 -8.18 19.82
CA THR A 191 8.36 -8.03 20.98
C THR A 191 9.56 -7.14 20.68
N VAL A 192 10.27 -7.38 19.57
CA VAL A 192 11.42 -6.55 19.16
C VAL A 192 10.97 -5.11 18.94
N LEU A 193 9.83 -4.88 18.28
CA LEU A 193 9.30 -3.54 18.03
C LEU A 193 9.08 -2.77 19.34
N VAL A 194 8.41 -3.38 20.30
CA VAL A 194 8.15 -2.78 21.62
C VAL A 194 9.47 -2.55 22.38
N LEU A 195 10.38 -3.53 22.36
CA LEU A 195 11.69 -3.39 23.01
C LEU A 195 12.51 -2.24 22.41
N CYS A 196 12.48 -2.03 21.09
CA CYS A 196 13.16 -0.90 20.47
C CYS A 196 12.68 0.44 21.05
N TYR A 197 11.36 0.61 21.21
CA TYR A 197 10.80 1.82 21.82
C TYR A 197 11.17 1.94 23.31
N VAL A 198 11.00 0.88 24.09
CA VAL A 198 11.31 0.87 25.53
C VAL A 198 12.80 1.17 25.77
N ILE A 199 13.70 0.51 25.05
CA ILE A 199 15.16 0.71 25.17
C ILE A 199 15.53 2.14 24.78
N TYR A 200 14.96 2.67 23.69
CA TYR A 200 15.25 4.03 23.24
C TYR A 200 14.86 5.06 24.30
N PHE A 201 13.61 5.01 24.80
CA PHE A 201 13.15 5.97 25.79
C PHE A 201 13.84 5.78 27.15
N THR A 202 14.20 4.56 27.53
CA THR A 202 15.00 4.31 28.75
C THR A 202 16.38 4.94 28.65
N LYS A 203 17.08 4.79 27.51
CA LYS A 203 18.39 5.43 27.28
C LYS A 203 18.28 6.95 27.19
N LEU A 204 17.24 7.44 26.52
CA LEU A 204 17.02 8.88 26.36
C LEU A 204 16.75 9.57 27.70
N LEU A 205 15.91 8.98 28.55
CA LEU A 205 15.57 9.52 29.87
C LEU A 205 16.66 9.25 30.92
N GLY A 206 17.49 8.22 30.74
CA GLY A 206 18.60 7.88 31.65
C GLY A 206 19.92 8.59 31.36
N SER A 207 20.08 9.23 30.19
CA SER A 207 21.32 9.93 29.83
C SER A 207 21.40 11.33 30.46
N PRO A 208 22.55 11.73 31.05
CA PRO A 208 22.74 13.08 31.61
C PRO A 208 22.69 14.21 30.55
N GLU A 209 22.81 13.88 29.25
CA GLU A 209 22.61 14.83 28.14
C GLU A 209 21.13 15.22 27.93
N SER A 210 20.19 14.51 28.57
CA SER A 210 18.74 14.78 28.53
C SER A 210 18.37 16.19 29.04
N THR A 211 19.23 16.78 29.88
CA THR A 211 19.07 18.15 30.40
C THR A 211 19.06 19.23 29.29
N LYS A 212 19.54 18.92 28.08
CA LYS A 212 19.45 19.80 26.88
C LYS A 212 18.22 19.54 25.99
N LEU A 213 17.46 18.46 26.22
CA LEU A 213 16.21 18.12 25.52
C LEU A 213 14.98 18.46 26.39
N GLN A 214 14.89 19.69 26.90
CA GLN A 214 13.84 20.22 27.80
C GLN A 214 12.40 20.30 27.21
N THR A 215 12.01 19.41 26.28
CA THR A 215 10.70 19.48 25.60
C THR A 215 9.84 18.23 25.77
N LEU A 216 10.33 17.20 26.48
CA LEU A 216 9.54 16.00 26.76
C LEU A 216 8.68 16.16 28.02
N PRO A 217 7.42 15.73 27.99
CA PRO A 217 6.47 15.87 29.10
C PRO A 217 6.67 14.84 30.23
N VAL A 218 7.72 14.02 30.15
CA VAL A 218 7.95 12.85 31.00
C VAL A 218 9.40 12.86 31.49
N SER A 219 9.59 12.68 32.81
CA SER A 219 10.92 12.69 33.44
C SER A 219 11.48 11.28 33.65
N ARG A 220 10.60 10.29 33.85
CA ARG A 220 10.99 8.89 34.11
C ARG A 220 10.17 7.93 33.26
N ILE A 221 10.73 6.76 32.96
CA ILE A 221 10.02 5.70 32.21
C ILE A 221 8.73 5.26 32.93
N THR A 222 8.69 5.37 34.26
CA THR A 222 7.53 5.06 35.10
C THR A 222 6.38 6.04 34.89
N ASP A 223 6.64 7.26 34.42
CA ASP A 223 5.57 8.23 34.15
C ASP A 223 4.80 7.89 32.87
N LEU A 224 5.34 6.97 32.04
CA LEU A 224 4.63 6.41 30.89
C LEU A 224 3.66 5.30 31.27
N LEU A 225 3.71 4.77 32.49
CA LEU A 225 2.77 3.79 33.00
C LEU A 225 1.48 4.47 33.49
N PRO A 226 0.34 3.75 33.54
CA PRO A 226 -0.89 4.35 34.01
C PRO A 226 -0.74 4.80 35.46
N ASN A 227 -1.10 6.05 35.75
CA ASN A 227 -0.97 6.66 37.07
C ASN A 227 -2.32 7.22 37.53
N ILE A 228 -2.68 6.94 38.78
CA ILE A 228 -3.90 7.46 39.39
C ILE A 228 -3.60 8.86 39.94
N THR A 229 -3.99 9.88 39.18
CA THR A 229 -3.84 11.27 39.58
C THR A 229 -4.77 11.56 40.77
N ARG A 230 -4.21 11.84 41.95
CA ARG A 230 -4.96 11.97 43.22
C ARG A 230 -6.03 13.08 43.23
N ASN A 231 -5.90 14.12 42.40
CA ASN A 231 -6.78 15.32 42.43
C ASN A 231 -7.36 15.69 41.03
N GLY A 232 -7.40 14.78 40.07
CA GLY A 232 -7.86 15.07 38.70
C GLY A 232 -8.68 13.94 38.07
N ALA A 233 -9.26 14.19 36.91
CA ALA A 233 -9.86 13.13 36.10
C ALA A 233 -8.78 12.13 35.69
N ILE A 234 -9.05 10.82 35.80
CA ILE A 234 -8.08 9.77 35.44
C ILE A 234 -7.78 9.79 33.93
N ILE A 235 -8.77 10.15 33.12
CA ILE A 235 -8.72 10.13 31.67
C ILE A 235 -9.15 11.49 31.12
N ASN A 236 -8.53 11.90 30.00
CA ASN A 236 -8.94 13.10 29.28
C ASN A 236 -10.27 12.84 28.54
N TRP A 237 -11.38 13.30 29.13
CA TRP A 237 -12.73 13.09 28.58
C TRP A 237 -12.96 13.73 27.20
N LYS A 238 -12.26 14.82 26.87
CA LYS A 238 -12.36 15.45 25.56
C LYS A 238 -11.79 14.52 24.48
N GLU A 239 -10.62 13.94 24.75
CA GLU A 239 -9.98 12.96 23.87
C GLU A 239 -10.76 11.63 23.84
N ALA A 240 -11.35 11.19 24.96
CA ALA A 240 -12.19 9.99 24.99
C ALA A 240 -13.45 10.14 24.12
N LYS A 241 -14.15 11.28 24.20
CA LYS A 241 -15.30 11.57 23.33
C LYS A 241 -14.90 11.61 21.86
N LEU A 242 -13.74 12.19 21.55
CA LEU A 242 -13.20 12.21 20.20
C LEU A 242 -12.80 10.82 19.70
N THR A 243 -12.25 9.98 20.59
CA THR A 243 -11.92 8.57 20.33
C THR A 243 -13.17 7.83 19.87
N TRP A 244 -14.32 8.01 20.54
CA TRP A 244 -15.58 7.39 20.12
C TRP A 244 -16.03 7.80 18.71
N SER A 245 -15.92 9.09 18.37
CA SER A 245 -16.24 9.58 17.03
C SER A 245 -15.31 8.97 15.98
N PHE A 246 -14.00 8.91 16.25
CA PHE A 246 -13.04 8.29 15.34
C PHE A 246 -13.19 6.78 15.26
N PHE A 247 -13.62 6.10 16.32
CA PHE A 247 -13.88 4.66 16.29
C PHE A 247 -14.95 4.32 15.24
N LYS A 248 -16.06 5.05 15.20
CA LYS A 248 -17.11 4.85 14.17
C LYS A 248 -16.57 5.06 12.76
N GLN A 249 -15.80 6.13 12.54
CA GLN A 249 -15.21 6.42 11.24
C GLN A 249 -14.19 5.35 10.82
N SER A 250 -13.34 4.94 11.77
CA SER A 250 -12.32 3.93 11.54
C SER A 250 -12.95 2.58 11.22
N PHE A 251 -14.01 2.16 11.92
CA PHE A 251 -14.71 0.92 11.63
C PHE A 251 -15.19 0.83 10.16
N LEU A 252 -15.83 1.89 9.67
CA LEU A 252 -16.23 1.97 8.25
C LEU A 252 -15.01 1.90 7.32
N LYS A 253 -13.94 2.64 7.65
CA LYS A 253 -12.69 2.62 6.89
C LYS A 253 -12.08 1.21 6.81
N GLN A 254 -12.14 0.44 7.90
CA GLN A 254 -11.61 -0.93 7.94
C GLN A 254 -12.35 -1.85 6.97
N ILE A 255 -13.68 -1.79 6.94
CA ILE A 255 -14.49 -2.58 6.00
C ILE A 255 -14.16 -2.20 4.56
N LEU A 256 -13.99 -0.90 4.28
CA LEU A 256 -13.65 -0.43 2.93
C LEU A 256 -12.21 -0.80 2.51
N THR A 257 -11.28 -0.92 3.46
CA THR A 257 -9.86 -1.16 3.17
C THR A 257 -9.52 -2.64 3.12
N GLU A 258 -9.97 -3.42 4.10
CA GLU A 258 -9.70 -4.87 4.19
C GLU A 258 -10.90 -5.71 3.70
N GLY A 259 -11.90 -5.07 3.08
CA GLY A 259 -13.13 -5.68 2.60
C GLY A 259 -12.91 -6.92 1.74
N GLU A 260 -11.93 -6.87 0.85
CA GLU A 260 -11.54 -7.99 0.00
C GLU A 260 -11.05 -9.20 0.82
N ARG A 261 -10.20 -8.97 1.82
CA ARG A 261 -9.72 -10.03 2.73
C ARG A 261 -10.81 -10.55 3.66
N TYR A 262 -11.75 -9.70 4.07
CA TYR A 262 -12.95 -10.14 4.77
C TYR A 262 -13.80 -11.05 3.86
N VAL A 263 -13.98 -10.69 2.59
CA VAL A 263 -14.74 -11.54 1.65
C VAL A 263 -14.07 -12.91 1.52
N MET A 264 -12.75 -12.94 1.32
CA MET A 264 -11.97 -14.20 1.26
C MET A 264 -12.07 -15.04 2.54
N THR A 265 -12.00 -14.40 3.70
CA THR A 265 -11.89 -15.09 5.00
C THR A 265 -13.23 -15.59 5.53
N PHE A 266 -14.30 -14.80 5.43
CA PHE A 266 -15.60 -15.08 6.03
C PHE A 266 -16.55 -15.88 5.13
N PHE A 267 -16.42 -15.77 3.81
CA PHE A 267 -17.32 -16.46 2.87
C PHE A 267 -16.67 -17.67 2.18
N ASN A 268 -15.42 -17.99 2.53
CA ASN A 268 -14.63 -19.11 1.98
C ASN A 268 -14.75 -19.23 0.45
N VAL A 269 -14.72 -18.09 -0.24
CA VAL A 269 -14.87 -18.04 -1.71
C VAL A 269 -13.65 -18.57 -2.47
N LEU A 270 -12.52 -18.75 -1.77
CA LEU A 270 -11.27 -19.26 -2.31
C LEU A 270 -10.65 -20.29 -1.38
N SER A 271 -9.97 -21.28 -1.97
CA SER A 271 -9.09 -22.19 -1.24
C SER A 271 -7.97 -21.43 -0.53
N PHE A 272 -7.41 -21.98 0.56
CA PHE A 272 -6.27 -21.34 1.23
C PHE A 272 -5.07 -21.15 0.29
N GLY A 273 -4.82 -22.11 -0.61
CA GLY A 273 -3.78 -21.98 -1.62
C GLY A 273 -4.00 -20.78 -2.53
N ASP A 274 -5.20 -20.62 -3.08
CA ASP A 274 -5.53 -19.50 -3.97
C ASP A 274 -5.51 -18.15 -3.23
N GLN A 275 -5.90 -18.10 -1.96
CA GLN A 275 -5.77 -16.90 -1.12
C GLN A 275 -4.30 -16.46 -1.00
N GLY A 276 -3.39 -17.42 -0.77
CA GLY A 276 -1.95 -17.16 -0.66
C GLY A 276 -1.35 -16.67 -1.97
N VAL A 277 -1.65 -17.35 -3.09
CA VAL A 277 -1.18 -16.93 -4.42
C VAL A 277 -1.74 -15.55 -4.77
N TYR A 278 -3.03 -15.33 -4.53
CA TYR A 278 -3.69 -14.05 -4.80
C TYR A 278 -3.06 -12.90 -4.00
N ASP A 279 -2.87 -13.03 -2.69
CA ASP A 279 -2.27 -11.98 -1.86
C ASP A 279 -0.85 -11.62 -2.33
N ILE A 280 -0.04 -12.62 -2.68
CA ILE A 280 1.31 -12.38 -3.22
C ILE A 280 1.24 -11.68 -4.57
N VAL A 281 0.43 -12.16 -5.50
CA VAL A 281 0.31 -11.55 -6.83
C VAL A 281 -0.23 -10.12 -6.75
N ASN A 282 -1.23 -9.86 -5.89
CA ASN A 282 -1.77 -8.53 -5.63
C ASN A 282 -0.69 -7.59 -5.06
N ASN A 283 0.10 -8.08 -4.10
CA ASN A 283 1.22 -7.32 -3.55
C ASN A 283 2.33 -7.05 -4.57
N LEU A 284 2.68 -8.03 -5.42
CA LEU A 284 3.67 -7.86 -6.49
C LEU A 284 3.19 -6.89 -7.56
N GLY A 285 1.96 -7.08 -8.05
CA GLY A 285 1.39 -6.25 -9.11
C GLY A 285 1.18 -4.80 -8.67
N SER A 286 0.76 -4.58 -7.43
CA SER A 286 0.58 -3.23 -6.89
C SER A 286 1.88 -2.46 -6.67
N LEU A 287 3.07 -3.10 -6.72
CA LEU A 287 4.36 -2.41 -6.59
C LEU A 287 4.53 -1.34 -7.67
N VAL A 288 4.12 -1.61 -8.91
CA VAL A 288 4.26 -0.62 -9.98
C VAL A 288 3.39 0.60 -9.71
N ALA A 289 2.15 0.39 -9.30
CA ALA A 289 1.27 1.49 -8.91
C ALA A 289 1.86 2.31 -7.73
N ARG A 290 2.37 1.64 -6.70
CA ARG A 290 2.92 2.30 -5.49
C ARG A 290 4.24 3.03 -5.73
N LEU A 291 5.12 2.49 -6.57
CA LEU A 291 6.47 3.02 -6.77
C LEU A 291 6.57 4.00 -7.95
N LEU A 292 5.74 3.82 -8.97
CA LEU A 292 5.77 4.64 -10.19
C LEU A 292 4.58 5.59 -10.25
N PHE A 293 3.35 5.08 -10.21
CA PHE A 293 2.16 5.90 -10.49
C PHE A 293 1.75 6.80 -9.33
N GLN A 294 1.79 6.31 -8.09
CA GLN A 294 1.39 7.07 -6.92
C GLN A 294 2.24 8.35 -6.71
N PRO A 295 3.59 8.34 -6.82
CA PRO A 295 4.37 9.57 -6.73
C PRO A 295 4.06 10.57 -7.86
N ILE A 296 3.76 10.08 -9.07
CA ILE A 296 3.33 10.90 -10.20
C ILE A 296 1.98 11.54 -9.87
N GLU A 297 1.01 10.75 -9.42
CA GLU A 297 -0.33 11.19 -9.01
C GLU A 297 -0.27 12.31 -7.97
N GLU A 298 0.45 12.10 -6.87
CA GLU A 298 0.59 13.06 -5.78
C GLU A 298 1.28 14.35 -6.24
N SER A 299 2.32 14.24 -7.06
CA SER A 299 3.06 15.40 -7.58
C SER A 299 2.20 16.25 -8.53
N PHE A 300 1.48 15.61 -9.45
CA PHE A 300 0.66 16.31 -10.42
C PHE A 300 -0.68 16.80 -9.85
N TYR A 301 -1.22 16.16 -8.80
CA TYR A 301 -2.31 16.73 -8.01
C TYR A 301 -1.95 18.11 -7.47
N VAL A 302 -0.77 18.25 -6.84
CA VAL A 302 -0.29 19.53 -6.30
C VAL A 302 -0.08 20.55 -7.41
N PHE A 303 0.42 20.13 -8.57
CA PHE A 303 0.55 20.99 -9.74
C PHE A 303 -0.81 21.53 -10.20
N PHE A 304 -1.78 20.66 -10.46
CA PHE A 304 -3.10 21.08 -10.93
C PHE A 304 -3.83 21.95 -9.89
N ALA A 305 -3.71 21.64 -8.61
CA ALA A 305 -4.32 22.43 -7.53
C ALA A 305 -3.72 23.83 -7.37
N LYS A 306 -2.52 24.08 -7.91
CA LYS A 306 -1.88 25.42 -7.92
C LYS A 306 -2.17 26.20 -9.20
N VAL A 307 -2.32 25.51 -10.32
CA VAL A 307 -2.55 26.13 -11.63
C VAL A 307 -4.04 26.45 -11.83
N LEU A 308 -4.93 25.59 -11.32
CA LEU A 308 -6.36 25.75 -11.44
C LEU A 308 -6.96 26.34 -10.17
N GLU A 309 -7.91 27.25 -10.34
CA GLU A 309 -8.71 27.76 -9.23
C GLU A 309 -9.97 26.91 -9.07
N ARG A 310 -10.22 26.43 -7.84
CA ARG A 310 -11.47 25.73 -7.51
C ARG A 310 -12.67 26.67 -7.65
N GLU A 311 -13.84 26.09 -7.91
CA GLU A 311 -15.13 26.81 -8.02
C GLU A 311 -15.25 27.74 -9.25
N LYS A 312 -14.27 27.76 -10.15
CA LYS A 312 -14.33 28.50 -11.41
C LYS A 312 -14.34 27.56 -12.61
N ASP A 313 -15.27 27.80 -13.54
CA ASP A 313 -15.27 27.11 -14.83
C ASP A 313 -14.04 27.45 -15.67
N ALA A 314 -13.61 26.53 -16.53
CA ALA A 314 -12.46 26.70 -17.42
C ALA A 314 -12.52 27.99 -18.28
N THR A 315 -13.71 28.51 -18.58
CA THR A 315 -13.90 29.75 -19.36
C THR A 315 -13.68 31.02 -18.54
N LEU A 316 -13.81 30.94 -17.22
CA LEU A 316 -13.66 32.08 -16.29
C LEU A 316 -12.23 32.20 -15.74
N GLN A 317 -11.41 31.17 -15.95
CA GLN A 317 -10.01 31.15 -15.54
C GLN A 317 -9.10 31.75 -16.61
N LYS A 318 -7.85 32.04 -16.22
CA LYS A 318 -6.81 32.48 -17.15
C LYS A 318 -6.61 31.40 -18.21
N GLN A 319 -6.82 31.76 -19.48
CA GLN A 319 -6.76 30.80 -20.59
C GLN A 319 -5.37 30.18 -20.75
N GLU A 320 -4.31 30.89 -20.36
CA GLU A 320 -2.94 30.35 -20.35
C GLU A 320 -2.79 29.20 -19.33
N ASP A 321 -3.29 29.37 -18.11
CA ASP A 321 -3.22 28.35 -17.05
C ASP A 321 -4.05 27.10 -17.44
N VAL A 322 -5.23 27.30 -18.02
CA VAL A 322 -6.08 26.22 -18.53
C VAL A 322 -5.41 25.48 -19.70
N ALA A 323 -4.75 26.20 -20.61
CA ALA A 323 -4.00 25.60 -21.71
C ALA A 323 -2.82 24.75 -21.22
N VAL A 324 -2.07 25.26 -20.23
CA VAL A 324 -0.96 24.55 -19.60
C VAL A 324 -1.47 23.29 -18.89
N ALA A 325 -2.53 23.40 -18.10
CA ALA A 325 -3.14 22.25 -17.43
C ALA A 325 -3.62 21.18 -18.43
N ALA A 326 -4.23 21.59 -19.54
CA ALA A 326 -4.66 20.67 -20.59
C ALA A 326 -3.48 19.96 -21.27
N ALA A 327 -2.41 20.68 -21.62
CA ALA A 327 -1.23 20.10 -22.27
C ALA A 327 -0.49 19.11 -21.35
N VAL A 328 -0.38 19.44 -20.06
CA VAL A 328 0.18 18.54 -19.05
C VAL A 328 -0.69 17.30 -18.89
N LEU A 329 -2.02 17.46 -18.75
CA LEU A 329 -2.95 16.35 -18.63
C LEU A 329 -2.90 15.41 -19.86
N GLU A 330 -2.86 15.97 -21.08
CA GLU A 330 -2.72 15.20 -22.32
C GLU A 330 -1.45 14.34 -22.31
N SER A 331 -0.33 14.96 -21.92
CA SER A 331 0.98 14.29 -21.86
C SER A 331 1.02 13.19 -20.79
N LEU A 332 0.43 13.44 -19.62
CA LEU A 332 0.34 12.46 -18.53
C LEU A 332 -0.57 11.28 -18.88
N LEU A 333 -1.74 11.54 -19.49
CA LEU A 333 -2.63 10.47 -19.93
C LEU A 333 -1.96 9.57 -20.96
N LYS A 334 -1.22 10.16 -21.89
CA LYS A 334 -0.45 9.41 -22.88
C LYS A 334 0.68 8.60 -22.23
N LEU A 335 1.43 9.19 -21.29
CA LEU A 335 2.48 8.48 -20.55
C LEU A 335 1.91 7.31 -19.72
N ALA A 336 0.80 7.53 -19.02
CA ALA A 336 0.10 6.52 -18.24
C ALA A 336 -0.41 5.37 -19.14
N LEU A 337 -1.02 5.71 -20.29
CA LEU A 337 -1.47 4.74 -21.26
C LEU A 337 -0.30 3.91 -21.82
N LEU A 338 0.79 4.54 -22.25
CA LEU A 338 1.96 3.84 -22.79
C LEU A 338 2.65 2.93 -21.77
N SER A 339 2.84 3.42 -20.55
CA SER A 339 3.42 2.62 -19.47
C SER A 339 2.50 1.45 -19.09
N GLY A 340 1.20 1.68 -18.94
CA GLY A 340 0.20 0.65 -18.68
C GLY A 340 0.11 -0.40 -19.80
N LEU A 341 0.14 0.01 -21.07
CA LEU A 341 0.12 -0.91 -22.22
C LEU A 341 1.39 -1.75 -22.27
N THR A 342 2.54 -1.14 -22.00
CA THR A 342 3.83 -1.84 -21.93
C THR A 342 3.77 -2.94 -20.85
N ILE A 343 3.30 -2.60 -19.65
CA ILE A 343 3.16 -3.58 -18.56
C ILE A 343 2.13 -4.65 -18.92
N THR A 344 1.04 -4.30 -19.60
CA THR A 344 0.02 -5.27 -20.02
C THR A 344 0.60 -6.25 -21.04
N VAL A 345 1.19 -5.76 -22.13
CA VAL A 345 1.68 -6.57 -23.25
C VAL A 345 2.85 -7.46 -22.84
N PHE A 346 3.87 -6.88 -22.21
CA PHE A 346 5.04 -7.64 -21.80
C PHE A 346 4.76 -8.42 -20.51
N GLY A 347 4.12 -7.81 -19.52
CA GLY A 347 3.78 -8.51 -18.27
C GLY A 347 2.92 -9.74 -18.51
N PHE A 348 2.05 -9.76 -19.53
CA PHE A 348 1.28 -10.95 -19.87
C PHE A 348 2.16 -12.16 -20.23
N ALA A 349 3.10 -11.97 -21.18
CA ALA A 349 3.98 -13.04 -21.67
C ALA A 349 5.08 -13.43 -20.66
N TYR A 350 5.49 -12.51 -19.77
CA TYR A 350 6.55 -12.76 -18.80
C TYR A 350 6.02 -13.15 -17.40
N SER A 351 4.70 -13.23 -17.21
CA SER A 351 4.09 -13.51 -15.90
C SER A 351 4.56 -14.83 -15.29
N GLN A 352 4.55 -15.92 -16.07
CA GLN A 352 4.96 -17.24 -15.57
C GLN A 352 6.44 -17.25 -15.17
N LEU A 353 7.31 -16.70 -16.03
CA LEU A 353 8.75 -16.60 -15.77
C LEU A 353 9.03 -15.72 -14.54
N ALA A 354 8.38 -14.58 -14.41
CA ALA A 354 8.56 -13.66 -13.28
C ALA A 354 8.16 -14.32 -11.95
N LEU A 355 7.04 -15.04 -11.91
CA LEU A 355 6.61 -15.78 -10.72
C LEU A 355 7.55 -16.94 -10.40
N ASP A 356 8.06 -17.64 -11.42
CA ASP A 356 9.02 -18.74 -11.23
C ASP A 356 10.35 -18.24 -10.65
N ILE A 357 10.85 -17.10 -11.12
CA ILE A 357 12.05 -16.46 -10.58
C ILE A 357 11.81 -16.04 -9.12
N TYR A 358 10.64 -15.49 -8.82
CA TYR A 358 10.34 -14.95 -7.49
C TYR A 358 10.08 -16.06 -6.46
N GLY A 359 9.02 -16.85 -6.64
CA GLY A 359 8.56 -17.85 -5.68
C GLY A 359 8.68 -19.31 -6.16
N GLY A 360 9.22 -19.55 -7.36
CA GLY A 360 9.33 -20.90 -7.93
C GLY A 360 7.97 -21.50 -8.30
N THR A 361 7.92 -22.84 -8.34
CA THR A 361 6.73 -23.62 -8.70
C THR A 361 5.53 -23.34 -7.79
N MET A 362 5.76 -22.86 -6.57
CA MET A 362 4.73 -22.40 -5.65
C MET A 362 3.85 -21.30 -6.29
N LEU A 363 4.44 -20.36 -7.04
CA LEU A 363 3.70 -19.29 -7.72
C LEU A 363 3.52 -19.52 -9.22
N SER A 364 4.48 -20.17 -9.89
CA SER A 364 4.42 -20.36 -11.35
C SER A 364 3.48 -21.47 -11.79
N SER A 365 3.03 -22.34 -10.88
CA SER A 365 2.00 -23.35 -11.15
C SER A 365 0.60 -22.93 -10.68
N GLY A 366 -0.45 -23.49 -11.28
CA GLY A 366 -1.84 -23.24 -10.90
C GLY A 366 -2.34 -21.85 -11.34
N SER A 367 -3.04 -21.15 -10.44
CA SER A 367 -3.72 -19.88 -10.72
C SER A 367 -2.77 -18.66 -10.85
N GLY A 368 -1.53 -18.76 -10.38
CA GLY A 368 -0.58 -17.64 -10.28
C GLY A 368 -0.31 -16.90 -11.59
N PRO A 369 0.11 -17.58 -12.69
CA PRO A 369 0.37 -16.90 -13.96
C PRO A 369 -0.87 -16.17 -14.52
N VAL A 370 -2.04 -16.78 -14.43
CA VAL A 370 -3.30 -16.17 -14.92
C VAL A 370 -3.69 -14.96 -14.05
N LEU A 371 -3.47 -15.03 -12.74
CA LEU A 371 -3.67 -13.91 -11.83
C LEU A 371 -2.75 -12.75 -12.18
N LEU A 372 -1.45 -12.99 -12.37
CA LEU A 372 -0.51 -11.90 -12.67
C LEU A 372 -0.79 -11.29 -14.05
N ARG A 373 -1.15 -12.11 -15.05
CA ARG A 373 -1.63 -11.63 -16.36
C ARG A 373 -2.84 -10.71 -16.25
N SER A 374 -3.83 -11.12 -15.46
CA SER A 374 -5.04 -10.32 -15.19
C SER A 374 -4.69 -9.04 -14.43
N TYR A 375 -3.73 -9.11 -13.51
CA TYR A 375 -3.23 -7.96 -12.79
C TYR A 375 -2.49 -6.98 -13.70
N CYS A 376 -1.74 -7.44 -14.70
CA CYS A 376 -1.09 -6.56 -15.68
C CYS A 376 -2.12 -5.69 -16.43
N LEU A 377 -3.29 -6.26 -16.77
CA LEU A 377 -4.42 -5.48 -17.30
C LEU A 377 -4.96 -4.48 -16.26
N TYR A 378 -5.07 -4.90 -15.00
CA TYR A 378 -5.49 -4.01 -13.92
C TYR A 378 -4.53 -2.82 -13.72
N VAL A 379 -3.22 -3.02 -13.88
CA VAL A 379 -2.20 -1.95 -13.79
C VAL A 379 -2.41 -0.87 -14.85
N LEU A 380 -2.84 -1.23 -16.05
CA LEU A 380 -3.23 -0.25 -17.08
C LEU A 380 -4.40 0.63 -16.60
N LEU A 381 -5.42 0.03 -15.98
CA LEU A 381 -6.54 0.79 -15.42
C LEU A 381 -6.08 1.69 -14.27
N LEU A 382 -5.21 1.20 -13.38
CA LEU A 382 -4.63 2.01 -12.29
C LEU A 382 -3.86 3.21 -12.83
N ALA A 383 -3.07 3.04 -13.89
CA ALA A 383 -2.30 4.13 -14.51
C ALA A 383 -3.21 5.27 -14.99
N ILE A 384 -4.27 4.91 -15.74
CA ILE A 384 -5.23 5.87 -16.29
C ILE A 384 -6.05 6.51 -15.16
N ASN A 385 -6.52 5.69 -14.21
CA ASN A 385 -7.30 6.16 -13.07
C ASN A 385 -6.52 7.20 -12.25
N GLY A 386 -5.27 6.92 -11.87
CA GLY A 386 -4.47 7.87 -11.08
C GLY A 386 -4.34 9.24 -11.74
N VAL A 387 -4.01 9.30 -13.04
CA VAL A 387 -3.89 10.59 -13.76
C VAL A 387 -5.22 11.31 -13.92
N THR A 388 -6.30 10.59 -14.28
CA THR A 388 -7.61 11.21 -14.47
C THR A 388 -8.18 11.72 -13.16
N GLU A 389 -8.05 10.95 -12.08
CA GLU A 389 -8.61 11.26 -10.78
C GLU A 389 -7.83 12.34 -10.03
N CYS A 390 -6.51 12.42 -10.18
CA CYS A 390 -5.73 13.50 -9.60
C CYS A 390 -6.10 14.87 -10.19
N PHE A 391 -6.34 14.94 -11.49
CA PHE A 391 -6.84 16.15 -12.13
C PHE A 391 -8.25 16.49 -11.65
N THR A 392 -9.17 15.52 -11.62
CA THR A 392 -10.57 15.79 -11.24
C THR A 392 -10.65 16.29 -9.80
N PHE A 393 -9.92 15.68 -8.86
CA PHE A 393 -9.91 16.15 -7.47
C PHE A 393 -9.23 17.51 -7.28
N ALA A 394 -8.27 17.86 -8.14
CA ALA A 394 -7.67 19.18 -8.12
C ALA A 394 -8.68 20.25 -8.58
N ALA A 395 -9.47 19.95 -9.61
CA ALA A 395 -10.37 20.90 -10.27
C ALA A 395 -11.80 20.99 -9.68
N MET A 396 -12.33 19.90 -9.08
CA MET A 396 -13.70 19.84 -8.56
C MET A 396 -13.98 20.89 -7.47
N SER A 397 -15.22 21.40 -7.43
CA SER A 397 -15.73 22.20 -6.31
C SER A 397 -15.92 21.35 -5.06
N LYS A 398 -16.12 21.99 -3.91
CA LYS A 398 -16.39 21.28 -2.65
C LYS A 398 -17.65 20.40 -2.74
N GLU A 399 -18.72 20.92 -3.32
CA GLU A 399 -19.99 20.21 -3.50
C GLU A 399 -19.82 19.01 -4.43
N GLU A 400 -19.01 19.14 -5.48
CA GLU A 400 -18.70 18.05 -6.39
C GLU A 400 -17.87 16.96 -5.72
N VAL A 401 -16.88 17.34 -4.91
CA VAL A 401 -16.07 16.40 -4.10
C VAL A 401 -16.96 15.64 -3.12
N ASP A 402 -17.87 16.33 -2.41
CA ASP A 402 -18.78 15.68 -1.46
C ASP A 402 -19.72 14.69 -2.17
N ARG A 403 -20.27 15.07 -3.33
CA ARG A 403 -21.07 14.17 -4.18
C ARG A 403 -20.24 12.97 -4.67
N TYR A 404 -19.01 13.21 -5.11
CA TYR A 404 -18.10 12.16 -5.57
C TYR A 404 -17.77 11.18 -4.44
N ASN A 405 -17.50 11.66 -3.23
CA ASN A 405 -17.25 10.83 -2.06
C ASN A 405 -18.45 9.93 -1.71
N PHE A 406 -19.67 10.45 -1.82
CA PHE A 406 -20.88 9.65 -1.62
C PHE A 406 -21.02 8.54 -2.68
N VAL A 407 -20.74 8.87 -3.95
CA VAL A 407 -20.74 7.90 -5.03
C VAL A 407 -19.65 6.84 -4.84
N MET A 408 -18.45 7.22 -4.40
CA MET A 408 -17.37 6.27 -4.07
C MET A 408 -17.75 5.29 -2.96
N LEU A 409 -18.49 5.74 -1.95
CA LEU A 409 -19.01 4.87 -0.89
C LEU A 409 -19.97 3.80 -1.46
N ALA A 410 -20.86 4.20 -2.37
CA ALA A 410 -21.77 3.28 -3.05
C ALA A 410 -21.02 2.29 -3.95
N LEU A 411 -20.03 2.77 -4.72
CA LEU A 411 -19.17 1.92 -5.56
C LEU A 411 -18.37 0.92 -4.74
N SER A 412 -17.87 1.31 -3.57
CA SER A 412 -17.14 0.41 -2.67
C SER A 412 -18.03 -0.72 -2.15
N SER A 413 -19.30 -0.42 -1.86
CA SER A 413 -20.28 -1.44 -1.47
C SER A 413 -20.59 -2.38 -2.64
N SER A 414 -20.78 -1.83 -3.85
CA SER A 414 -20.97 -2.61 -5.08
C SER A 414 -19.76 -3.50 -5.40
N PHE A 415 -18.54 -3.03 -5.14
CA PHE A 415 -17.31 -3.77 -5.34
C PHE A 415 -17.25 -5.03 -4.48
N LEU A 416 -17.67 -4.96 -3.21
CA LEU A 416 -17.70 -6.14 -2.33
C LEU A 416 -18.68 -7.20 -2.84
N VAL A 417 -19.87 -6.78 -3.28
CA VAL A 417 -20.87 -7.67 -3.86
C VAL A 417 -20.36 -8.31 -5.15
N LEU A 418 -19.80 -7.50 -6.06
CA LEU A 418 -19.27 -7.99 -7.33
C LEU A 418 -18.07 -8.92 -7.12
N SER A 419 -17.20 -8.63 -6.15
CA SER A 419 -16.09 -9.48 -5.78
C SER A 419 -16.57 -10.85 -5.34
N TYR A 420 -17.58 -10.91 -4.48
CA TYR A 420 -18.20 -12.19 -4.07
C TYR A 420 -18.78 -12.97 -5.27
N LEU A 421 -19.53 -12.31 -6.15
CA LEU A 421 -20.17 -12.95 -7.31
C LEU A 421 -19.14 -13.44 -8.34
N LEU A 422 -18.18 -12.59 -8.74
CA LEU A 422 -17.17 -12.95 -9.73
C LEU A 422 -16.18 -13.97 -9.21
N THR A 423 -15.88 -13.96 -7.91
CA THR A 423 -14.97 -14.96 -7.32
C THR A 423 -15.59 -16.36 -7.34
N ARG A 424 -16.91 -16.46 -7.11
CA ARG A 424 -17.62 -17.73 -7.27
C ARG A 424 -17.58 -18.27 -8.70
N TRP A 425 -17.47 -17.39 -9.70
CA TRP A 425 -17.50 -17.79 -11.10
C TRP A 425 -16.11 -18.04 -11.69
N CYS A 426 -15.15 -17.18 -11.39
CA CYS A 426 -13.81 -17.15 -12.00
C CYS A 426 -12.68 -17.43 -10.99
N GLY A 427 -13.00 -17.87 -9.76
CA GLY A 427 -12.02 -18.06 -8.70
C GLY A 427 -11.28 -16.77 -8.34
N SER A 428 -9.99 -16.86 -8.03
CA SER A 428 -9.18 -15.73 -7.55
C SER A 428 -9.05 -14.61 -8.58
N VAL A 429 -9.16 -14.93 -9.88
CA VAL A 429 -9.19 -13.94 -10.97
C VAL A 429 -10.43 -13.04 -10.86
N GLY A 430 -11.53 -13.56 -10.31
CA GLY A 430 -12.77 -12.82 -10.07
C GLY A 430 -12.58 -11.56 -9.23
N PHE A 431 -11.69 -11.58 -8.23
CA PHE A 431 -11.35 -10.39 -7.44
C PHE A 431 -10.65 -9.32 -8.28
N ILE A 432 -9.71 -9.71 -9.13
CA ILE A 432 -9.02 -8.77 -10.03
C ILE A 432 -10.03 -8.16 -11.01
N LEU A 433 -10.93 -8.97 -11.56
CA LEU A 433 -11.98 -8.48 -12.47
C LEU A 433 -12.95 -7.53 -11.77
N ALA A 434 -13.34 -7.80 -10.52
CA ALA A 434 -14.17 -6.89 -9.73
C ALA A 434 -13.46 -5.54 -9.49
N ASN A 435 -12.16 -5.58 -9.21
CA ASN A 435 -11.33 -4.38 -9.11
C ASN A 435 -11.21 -3.64 -10.45
N CYS A 436 -11.05 -4.36 -11.56
CA CYS A 436 -11.06 -3.76 -12.91
C CYS A 436 -12.40 -3.06 -13.21
N PHE A 437 -13.53 -3.68 -12.87
CA PHE A 437 -14.85 -3.08 -13.05
C PHE A 437 -15.01 -1.80 -12.21
N ASN A 438 -14.60 -1.85 -10.93
CA ASN A 438 -14.62 -0.70 -10.04
C ASN A 438 -13.76 0.45 -10.60
N MET A 439 -12.54 0.17 -11.05
CA MET A 439 -11.67 1.17 -11.69
C MET A 439 -12.24 1.67 -13.02
N GLY A 440 -12.89 0.81 -13.81
CA GLY A 440 -13.55 1.20 -15.06
C GLY A 440 -14.64 2.25 -14.83
N ILE A 441 -15.46 2.08 -13.79
CA ILE A 441 -16.48 3.09 -13.44
C ILE A 441 -15.81 4.39 -12.99
N ARG A 442 -14.80 4.33 -12.12
CA ARG A 442 -14.08 5.53 -11.65
C ARG A 442 -13.44 6.30 -12.80
N ILE A 443 -12.76 5.61 -13.71
CA ILE A 443 -12.20 6.20 -14.93
C ILE A 443 -13.31 6.86 -15.75
N THR A 444 -14.43 6.17 -15.97
CA THR A 444 -15.56 6.74 -16.74
C THR A 444 -16.08 8.03 -16.12
N GLN A 445 -16.24 8.07 -14.80
CA GLN A 445 -16.68 9.28 -14.08
C GLN A 445 -15.67 10.43 -14.23
N SER A 446 -14.39 10.15 -14.04
CA SER A 446 -13.32 11.13 -14.19
C SER A 446 -13.23 11.66 -15.63
N LEU A 447 -13.36 10.78 -16.63
CA LEU A 447 -13.37 11.16 -18.05
C LEU A 447 -14.59 12.01 -18.39
N CYS A 448 -15.78 11.66 -17.89
CA CYS A 448 -16.99 12.47 -18.04
C CYS A 448 -16.82 13.87 -17.45
N PHE A 449 -16.22 13.99 -16.26
CA PHE A 449 -15.91 15.28 -15.65
C PHE A 449 -14.92 16.09 -16.49
N ILE A 450 -13.78 15.50 -16.89
CA ILE A 450 -12.78 16.17 -17.72
C ILE A 450 -13.40 16.65 -19.04
N HIS A 451 -14.20 15.80 -19.69
CA HIS A 451 -14.89 16.16 -20.93
C HIS A 451 -15.83 17.34 -20.71
N HIS A 452 -16.62 17.34 -19.63
CA HIS A 452 -17.52 18.43 -19.30
C HIS A 452 -16.77 19.74 -19.01
N TYR A 453 -15.69 19.66 -18.21
CA TYR A 453 -14.87 20.79 -17.82
C TYR A 453 -14.24 21.51 -19.02
N TYR A 454 -13.73 20.75 -20.01
CA TYR A 454 -13.14 21.32 -21.23
C TYR A 454 -14.15 21.50 -22.38
N ARG A 455 -15.44 21.16 -22.22
CA ARG A 455 -16.43 21.21 -23.32
C ARG A 455 -16.57 22.58 -23.97
N ARG A 456 -16.41 23.64 -23.18
CA ARG A 456 -16.54 25.04 -23.61
C ARG A 456 -15.19 25.70 -23.95
N SER A 457 -14.08 24.99 -23.82
CA SER A 457 -12.74 25.49 -24.14
C SER A 457 -12.22 24.85 -25.44
N PRO A 458 -11.20 25.43 -26.09
CA PRO A 458 -10.64 24.88 -27.32
C PRO A 458 -9.76 23.64 -27.09
N HIS A 459 -9.43 23.31 -25.84
CA HIS A 459 -8.47 22.26 -25.50
C HIS A 459 -9.13 20.88 -25.35
N ARG A 460 -8.44 19.82 -25.81
CA ARG A 460 -8.94 18.44 -25.77
C ARG A 460 -7.91 17.49 -25.15
N PRO A 461 -7.67 17.56 -23.83
CA PRO A 461 -6.63 16.76 -23.18
C PRO A 461 -6.86 15.25 -23.28
N LEU A 462 -8.11 14.80 -23.47
CA LEU A 462 -8.45 13.39 -23.65
C LEU A 462 -7.89 12.79 -24.96
N ALA A 463 -7.40 13.61 -25.89
CA ALA A 463 -6.66 13.15 -27.06
C ALA A 463 -5.38 12.37 -26.67
N GLY A 464 -4.86 12.57 -25.46
CA GLY A 464 -3.74 11.81 -24.91
C GLY A 464 -4.01 10.30 -24.82
N LEU A 465 -5.28 9.88 -24.75
CA LEU A 465 -5.67 8.47 -24.75
C LEU A 465 -5.71 7.85 -26.15
N CYS A 466 -5.53 8.64 -27.21
CA CYS A 466 -5.45 8.15 -28.58
C CYS A 466 -3.98 7.90 -28.95
N LEU A 467 -3.64 6.64 -29.20
CA LEU A 467 -2.33 6.23 -29.70
C LEU A 467 -2.32 6.18 -31.22
N SER A 468 -1.14 6.39 -31.83
CA SER A 468 -0.98 6.20 -33.27
C SER A 468 -1.25 4.74 -33.67
N PRO A 469 -1.88 4.48 -34.84
CA PRO A 469 -2.11 3.12 -35.33
C PRO A 469 -0.83 2.30 -35.49
N VAL A 470 0.28 2.97 -35.86
CA VAL A 470 1.60 2.35 -35.99
C VAL A 470 2.08 1.81 -34.64
N LEU A 471 1.93 2.59 -33.57
CA LEU A 471 2.34 2.18 -32.23
C LEU A 471 1.46 1.07 -31.67
N LEU A 472 0.14 1.10 -31.94
CA LEU A 472 -0.75 -0.02 -31.63
C LEU A 472 -0.36 -1.29 -32.37
N GLY A 473 -0.01 -1.18 -33.66
CA GLY A 473 0.53 -2.27 -34.46
C GLY A 473 1.83 -2.84 -33.89
N ALA A 474 2.74 -1.97 -33.43
CA ALA A 474 3.98 -2.37 -32.77
C ALA A 474 3.71 -3.14 -31.46
N PHE A 475 2.79 -2.66 -30.61
CA PHE A 475 2.39 -3.37 -29.39
C PHE A 475 1.75 -4.72 -29.70
N ALA A 476 0.86 -4.79 -30.69
CA ALA A 476 0.21 -6.03 -31.09
C ALA A 476 1.22 -7.05 -31.64
N LEU A 477 2.15 -6.60 -32.50
CA LEU A 477 3.21 -7.44 -33.05
C LEU A 477 4.14 -7.94 -31.93
N SER A 478 4.64 -7.05 -31.08
CA SER A 478 5.50 -7.43 -29.95
C SER A 478 4.79 -8.36 -28.99
N GLY A 479 3.51 -8.13 -28.68
CA GLY A 479 2.70 -9.02 -27.85
C GLY A 479 2.52 -10.41 -28.45
N GLY A 480 2.27 -10.48 -29.77
CA GLY A 480 2.20 -11.76 -30.48
C GLY A 480 3.53 -12.51 -30.45
N VAL A 481 4.65 -11.82 -30.74
CA VAL A 481 5.99 -12.41 -30.72
C VAL A 481 6.38 -12.89 -29.34
N THR A 482 6.14 -12.11 -28.29
CA THR A 482 6.47 -12.49 -26.91
C THR A 482 5.57 -13.62 -26.40
N ALA A 483 4.28 -13.63 -26.74
CA ALA A 483 3.37 -14.74 -26.39
C ALA A 483 3.78 -16.05 -27.08
N VAL A 484 4.13 -16.01 -28.37
CA VAL A 484 4.67 -17.17 -29.08
C VAL A 484 5.98 -17.63 -28.42
N SER A 485 6.86 -16.70 -28.08
CA SER A 485 8.11 -16.99 -27.41
C SER A 485 7.93 -17.64 -26.03
N GLU A 486 6.91 -17.22 -25.28
CA GLU A 486 6.57 -17.85 -24.00
C GLU A 486 6.26 -19.34 -24.21
N VAL A 487 5.41 -19.68 -25.18
CA VAL A 487 5.04 -21.07 -25.47
C VAL A 487 6.22 -21.93 -25.90
N PHE A 488 7.15 -21.39 -26.70
CA PHE A 488 8.26 -22.18 -27.25
C PHE A 488 9.50 -22.22 -26.36
N LEU A 489 9.80 -21.15 -25.60
CA LEU A 489 11.05 -20.99 -24.85
C LEU A 489 10.88 -21.04 -23.33
N CYS A 490 9.67 -20.82 -22.79
CA CYS A 490 9.40 -20.85 -21.35
C CYS A 490 8.59 -22.10 -20.97
N CYS A 491 8.78 -22.71 -19.80
CA CYS A 491 9.86 -22.53 -18.82
C CYS A 491 10.51 -23.86 -18.37
N GLU A 492 10.18 -24.96 -19.06
CA GLU A 492 10.65 -26.33 -18.78
C GLU A 492 12.03 -26.63 -19.41
N GLN A 493 12.41 -25.91 -20.47
CA GLN A 493 13.63 -26.16 -21.27
C GLN A 493 14.95 -25.65 -20.64
N GLY A 494 14.94 -25.28 -19.36
CA GLY A 494 16.11 -24.80 -18.61
C GLY A 494 16.46 -23.31 -18.84
N TRP A 495 17.54 -22.86 -18.17
CA TRP A 495 17.96 -21.45 -18.18
C TRP A 495 18.34 -20.87 -19.54
N PRO A 496 18.98 -21.60 -20.48
CA PRO A 496 19.30 -21.06 -21.80
C PRO A 496 18.05 -20.60 -22.57
N ALA A 497 16.97 -21.39 -22.55
CA ALA A 497 15.71 -21.05 -23.20
C ALA A 497 15.03 -19.85 -22.51
N ARG A 498 15.06 -19.79 -21.17
CA ARG A 498 14.57 -18.64 -20.38
C ARG A 498 15.32 -17.35 -20.73
N LEU A 499 16.64 -17.40 -20.86
CA LEU A 499 17.46 -16.26 -21.28
C LEU A 499 17.14 -15.84 -22.72
N GLY A 500 16.91 -16.80 -23.62
CA GLY A 500 16.44 -16.53 -24.98
C GLY A 500 15.09 -15.79 -25.00
N HIS A 501 14.14 -16.23 -24.16
CA HIS A 501 12.85 -15.55 -23.99
C HIS A 501 13.01 -14.11 -23.47
N ILE A 502 13.89 -13.90 -22.47
CA ILE A 502 14.20 -12.56 -21.94
C ILE A 502 14.84 -11.68 -23.02
N ALA A 503 15.80 -12.20 -23.78
CA ALA A 503 16.49 -11.45 -24.82
C ALA A 503 15.54 -10.98 -25.93
N LEU A 504 14.65 -11.87 -26.38
CA LEU A 504 13.64 -11.52 -27.39
C LEU A 504 12.66 -10.46 -26.87
N GLY A 505 12.26 -10.55 -25.59
CA GLY A 505 11.44 -9.54 -24.94
C GLY A 505 12.11 -8.18 -24.86
N ALA A 506 13.39 -8.16 -24.46
CA ALA A 506 14.17 -6.93 -24.41
C ALA A 506 14.30 -6.27 -25.79
N PHE A 507 14.50 -7.06 -26.85
CA PHE A 507 14.50 -6.57 -28.22
C PHE A 507 13.13 -5.99 -28.63
N CYS A 508 12.04 -6.73 -28.39
CA CYS A 508 10.68 -6.27 -28.69
C CYS A 508 10.33 -4.99 -27.92
N LEU A 509 10.70 -4.91 -26.63
CA LEU A 509 10.52 -3.73 -25.80
C LEU A 509 11.33 -2.54 -26.33
N GLY A 510 12.58 -2.76 -26.73
CA GLY A 510 13.40 -1.72 -27.37
C GLY A 510 12.76 -1.20 -28.66
N ALA A 511 12.21 -2.09 -29.49
CA ALA A 511 11.53 -1.72 -30.73
C ALA A 511 10.23 -0.94 -30.49
N THR A 512 9.40 -1.35 -29.52
CA THR A 512 8.16 -0.63 -29.18
C THR A 512 8.44 0.74 -28.57
N LEU A 513 9.42 0.84 -27.65
CA LEU A 513 9.85 2.11 -27.07
C LEU A 513 10.48 3.03 -28.13
N GLY A 514 11.28 2.48 -29.04
CA GLY A 514 11.83 3.22 -30.17
C GLY A 514 10.73 3.75 -31.10
N THR A 515 9.73 2.93 -31.40
CA THR A 515 8.55 3.35 -32.18
C THR A 515 7.79 4.46 -31.46
N ALA A 516 7.55 4.31 -30.15
CA ALA A 516 6.90 5.35 -29.35
C ALA A 516 7.67 6.67 -29.36
N PHE A 517 9.00 6.62 -29.26
CA PHE A 517 9.86 7.80 -29.32
C PHE A 517 9.77 8.53 -30.68
N LEU A 518 9.62 7.78 -31.77
CA LEU A 518 9.49 8.35 -33.12
C LEU A 518 8.08 8.89 -33.40
N THR A 519 7.03 8.20 -32.95
CA THR A 519 5.64 8.60 -33.24
C THR A 519 5.11 9.67 -32.29
N GLU A 520 5.56 9.69 -31.02
CA GLU A 520 5.02 10.56 -29.96
C GLU A 520 5.94 11.74 -29.63
N THR A 521 6.27 12.54 -30.65
CA THR A 521 7.21 13.67 -30.55
C THR A 521 6.80 14.73 -29.51
N LYS A 522 5.50 14.98 -29.34
CA LYS A 522 4.97 15.89 -28.31
C LYS A 522 5.27 15.42 -26.89
N LEU A 523 5.08 14.13 -26.62
CA LEU A 523 5.37 13.54 -25.32
C LEU A 523 6.88 13.58 -25.04
N VAL A 524 7.70 13.23 -26.03
CA VAL A 524 9.16 13.28 -25.92
C VAL A 524 9.63 14.71 -25.61
N HIS A 525 9.07 15.72 -26.28
CA HIS A 525 9.37 17.12 -26.01
C HIS A 525 8.97 17.52 -24.58
N PHE A 526 7.78 17.10 -24.11
CA PHE A 526 7.34 17.32 -22.74
C PHE A 526 8.29 16.69 -21.72
N LEU A 527 8.65 15.40 -21.89
CA LEU A 527 9.61 14.72 -21.01
C LEU A 527 10.97 15.42 -21.00
N ARG A 528 11.46 15.88 -22.15
CA ARG A 528 12.76 16.56 -22.26
C ARG A 528 12.76 17.95 -21.64
N THR A 529 11.66 18.68 -21.70
CA THR A 529 11.56 20.06 -21.18
C THR A 529 11.18 20.13 -19.70
N GLN A 530 10.39 19.17 -19.20
CA GLN A 530 9.85 19.19 -17.84
C GLN A 530 10.52 18.17 -16.90
N LEU A 531 11.02 17.04 -17.42
CA LEU A 531 11.68 15.97 -16.64
C LEU A 531 13.18 15.83 -16.93
N GLY A 532 13.69 16.41 -18.02
CA GLY A 532 15.09 16.35 -18.45
C GLY A 532 15.91 17.58 -18.05
N VAL A 533 16.95 17.34 -17.25
CA VAL A 533 18.04 18.24 -16.82
C VAL A 533 17.65 19.26 -15.72
N PRO A 534 18.29 19.23 -14.53
CA PRO A 534 18.16 20.32 -13.57
C PRO A 534 18.68 21.59 -14.25
N ARG A 535 17.83 22.62 -14.37
CA ARG A 535 18.30 23.97 -14.70
C ARG A 535 19.45 24.28 -13.76
N ARG A 536 20.67 24.24 -14.27
CA ARG A 536 21.84 24.86 -13.64
C ARG A 536 21.38 26.30 -13.42
N THR A 537 21.11 26.66 -12.18
CA THR A 537 20.88 28.04 -11.81
C THR A 537 22.16 28.79 -12.20
N ASP A 538 22.11 29.49 -13.32
CA ASP A 538 23.07 30.55 -13.61
C ASP A 538 22.95 31.55 -12.49
N LYS A 539 23.89 31.46 -11.55
CA LYS A 539 24.23 32.58 -10.68
C LYS A 539 25.08 33.53 -11.52
N THR A 540 24.40 34.43 -12.21
CA THR A 540 24.98 35.65 -12.76
C THR A 540 24.00 36.79 -12.50
N THR A 541 24.12 37.38 -11.31
CA THR A 541 24.56 38.78 -11.07
C THR A 541 24.46 39.08 -9.58
#